data_AF-A0A957RM04-F1
#
_entry.id   AF-A0A957RM04-F1
#
_cell.length_a   1.000
_cell.length_b   1.000
_cell.length_c   1.000
_cell.angle_alpha   90.00
_cell.angle_beta   90.00
_cell.angle_gamma   90.00
#
_symmetry.space_group_name_H-M   'P 1'
#
loop_
_entity.id
_entity.type
_entity.pdbx_description
1 polymer ?
#
loop_
_entity_poly.entity_id
_entity_poly.type
_entity_poly.pdbx_seq_one_letter_code
_entity_poly.pdbx_strand_id
1 'polypeptide(L)'
;SLEPIRIFYIWQGGLAIWGAVLGGLAALVVVAWRKGWRLPLLLDVMAPAVVLGQAIGRLACVITGDAMGKATNGPFGFAYTSPNAMVPQLGVYYTPTPVYELIMNLGIFALLWQLRTKKLPDGALFLIYLLLYAGGRFVITFWSSYRSTAFGL
;
A
#
# COMPACT_ATOMS: atom_id res chain seq x y z
N SER A 1 11.44 3.44 31.29
CA SER A 1 10.72 4.65 31.73
C SER A 1 9.77 5.06 30.62
N LEU A 2 8.46 5.14 30.89
CA LEU A 2 7.49 5.68 29.93
C LEU A 2 7.74 7.19 29.82
N GLU A 3 8.16 7.66 28.66
CA GLU A 3 8.39 9.08 28.38
C GLU A 3 7.22 9.63 27.54
N PRO A 4 6.19 10.24 28.14
CA PRO A 4 4.97 10.65 27.44
C PRO A 4 5.23 11.69 26.34
N ILE A 5 6.33 12.46 26.47
CA ILE A 5 6.74 13.49 25.50
C ILE A 5 7.05 12.90 24.12
N ARG A 6 7.42 11.61 24.04
CA ARG A 6 7.74 10.93 22.78
C ARG A 6 6.57 10.86 21.81
N ILE A 7 5.34 11.05 22.27
CA ILE A 7 4.15 11.13 21.40
C ILE A 7 4.26 12.28 20.37
N PHE A 8 4.96 13.37 20.70
CA PHE A 8 5.16 14.50 19.78
C PHE A 8 6.30 14.27 18.78
N TYR A 9 7.12 13.24 18.96
CA TYR A 9 8.27 12.95 18.10
C TYR A 9 7.84 12.20 16.84
N ILE A 10 7.02 12.84 16.01
CA ILE A 10 6.51 12.30 14.74
C ILE A 10 7.62 11.93 13.73
N TRP A 11 8.84 12.45 13.92
CA TRP A 11 10.02 12.20 13.11
C TRP A 11 10.83 10.96 13.55
N GLN A 12 10.57 10.38 14.73
CA GLN A 12 11.26 9.16 15.17
C GLN A 12 10.70 7.87 14.54
N GLY A 13 9.74 7.98 13.61
CA GLY A 13 9.01 6.84 13.08
C GLY A 13 7.96 6.33 14.07
N GLY A 14 7.24 5.26 13.72
CA GLY A 14 6.17 4.70 14.56
C GLY A 14 4.76 5.19 14.26
N LEU A 15 4.53 5.80 13.09
CA LEU A 15 3.19 6.09 12.59
C LEU A 15 2.44 4.77 12.34
N ALA A 16 1.52 4.45 13.25
CA ALA A 16 0.65 3.29 13.09
C ALA A 16 -0.29 3.50 11.90
N ILE A 17 -0.26 2.58 10.93
CA ILE A 17 -1.15 2.60 9.76
C ILE A 17 -2.63 2.69 10.18
N TRP A 18 -3.00 1.99 11.25
CA TRP A 18 -4.37 2.03 11.80
C TRP A 18 -4.78 3.42 12.27
N GLY A 19 -3.86 4.21 12.82
CA GLY A 19 -4.13 5.60 13.21
C GLY A 19 -4.42 6.48 12.00
N ALA A 20 -3.66 6.31 10.92
CA ALA A 20 -3.90 7.03 9.67
C ALA A 20 -5.24 6.63 9.01
N VAL A 21 -5.58 5.34 9.03
CA VAL A 21 -6.87 4.84 8.48
C VAL A 21 -8.05 5.35 9.30
N LEU A 22 -8.03 5.21 10.62
CA LEU A 22 -9.11 5.67 11.50
C LEU A 22 -9.24 7.19 11.48
N GLY A 23 -8.11 7.91 11.56
CA GLY A 23 -8.10 9.37 11.48
C GLY A 23 -8.61 9.88 10.14
N GLY A 24 -8.19 9.25 9.04
CA GLY A 24 -8.66 9.58 7.69
C GLY A 24 -10.17 9.34 7.52
N LEU A 25 -10.67 8.19 7.98
CA LEU A 25 -12.10 7.87 7.94
C LEU A 25 -12.93 8.82 8.81
N ALA A 26 -12.47 9.11 10.03
CA ALA A 26 -13.14 10.05 10.93
C ALA A 26 -13.21 11.46 10.33
N ALA A 27 -12.11 11.95 9.77
CA ALA A 27 -12.08 13.23 9.08
C ALA A 27 -13.07 13.26 7.90
N LEU A 28 -13.15 12.16 7.12
CA LEU A 28 -14.08 12.03 6.02
C LEU A 28 -15.54 12.14 6.47
N VAL A 29 -15.89 11.41 7.54
CA VAL A 29 -17.24 11.41 8.13
C VAL A 29 -17.60 12.80 8.67
N VAL A 30 -16.68 13.45 9.38
CA VAL A 30 -16.90 14.80 9.94
C VAL A 30 -17.10 15.83 8.82
N VAL A 31 -16.30 15.77 7.75
CA VAL A 31 -16.45 16.68 6.60
C VAL A 31 -17.75 16.42 5.85
N ALA A 32 -18.11 15.16 5.63
CA ALA A 32 -19.37 14.79 4.98
C ALA A 32 -20.57 15.29 5.80
N TRP A 33 -20.54 15.11 7.11
CA TRP A 33 -21.59 15.57 8.02
C TRP A 33 -21.73 17.09 8.04
N ARG A 34 -20.61 17.83 8.16
CA ARG A 34 -20.64 19.30 8.19
C ARG A 34 -21.10 19.94 6.88
N LYS A 35 -20.82 19.31 5.73
CA LYS A 35 -21.17 19.84 4.41
C LYS A 35 -22.46 19.26 3.83
N GLY A 36 -23.10 18.30 4.51
CA GLY A 36 -24.28 17.60 4.00
C GLY A 36 -24.00 16.76 2.74
N TRP A 37 -22.74 16.34 2.55
CA TRP A 37 -22.34 15.59 1.36
C TRP A 37 -22.61 14.09 1.52
N ARG A 38 -22.92 13.43 0.39
CA ARG A 38 -23.09 11.98 0.35
C ARG A 38 -21.74 11.30 0.57
N LEU A 39 -21.60 10.56 1.67
CA LEU A 39 -20.39 9.83 2.02
C LEU A 39 -19.88 8.89 0.90
N PRO A 40 -20.73 8.12 0.18
CA PRO A 40 -20.27 7.24 -0.90
C PRO A 40 -19.61 8.00 -2.06
N LEU A 41 -20.13 9.19 -2.40
CA LEU A 41 -19.55 10.05 -3.42
C LEU A 41 -18.17 10.59 -2.98
N LEU A 42 -18.04 10.94 -1.71
CA LEU A 42 -16.77 11.41 -1.16
C LEU A 42 -15.70 10.28 -1.16
N LEU A 43 -16.11 9.05 -0.85
CA LEU A 43 -15.25 7.87 -0.93
C LEU A 43 -14.78 7.60 -2.37
N ASP A 44 -15.67 7.74 -3.35
CA ASP A 44 -15.34 7.59 -4.77
C ASP A 44 -14.29 8.61 -5.24
N VAL A 45 -14.40 9.86 -4.79
CA VAL A 45 -13.41 10.92 -5.09
C VAL A 45 -12.06 10.62 -4.44
N MET A 46 -12.06 10.04 -3.24
CA MET A 46 -10.84 9.73 -2.50
C MET A 46 -10.14 8.46 -2.97
N ALA A 47 -10.87 7.48 -3.53
CA ALA A 47 -10.32 6.17 -3.89
C ALA A 47 -9.06 6.25 -4.80
N PRO A 48 -9.03 7.06 -5.88
CA PRO A 48 -7.83 7.24 -6.70
C PRO A 48 -6.66 7.86 -5.93
N ALA A 49 -6.92 8.82 -5.04
CA ALA A 49 -5.88 9.47 -4.24
C ALA A 49 -5.28 8.50 -3.22
N VAL A 50 -6.11 7.67 -2.59
CA VAL A 50 -5.70 6.66 -1.61
C VAL A 50 -4.80 5.59 -2.24
N VAL A 51 -5.19 5.06 -3.40
CA VAL A 51 -4.37 4.03 -4.07
C VAL A 51 -3.05 4.60 -4.61
N LEU A 52 -3.03 5.86 -5.04
CA LEU A 52 -1.80 6.54 -5.43
C LEU A 52 -0.87 6.76 -4.24
N GLY A 53 -1.41 7.16 -3.08
CA GLY A 53 -0.63 7.26 -1.84
C GLY A 53 0.00 5.92 -1.44
N GLN A 54 -0.72 4.81 -1.65
CA GLN A 54 -0.18 3.47 -1.41
C GLN A 54 0.92 3.11 -2.41
N ALA A 55 0.77 3.47 -3.70
CA ALA A 55 1.83 3.30 -4.69
C ALA A 55 3.11 4.03 -4.26
N ILE A 56 3.01 5.29 -3.84
CA ILE A 56 4.15 6.08 -3.35
C ILE A 56 4.79 5.42 -2.11
N GLY A 57 3.98 4.92 -1.17
CA GLY A 57 4.49 4.18 -0.01
C GLY A 57 5.27 2.92 -0.42
N ARG A 58 4.79 2.17 -1.41
CA ARG A 58 5.51 0.99 -1.93
C ARG A 58 6.79 1.36 -2.66
N LEU A 59 6.78 2.46 -3.41
CA LEU A 59 8.00 2.99 -4.02
C LEU A 59 9.07 3.31 -2.96
N ALA A 60 8.68 3.91 -1.83
CA ALA A 60 9.60 4.13 -0.72
C ALA A 60 10.18 2.81 -0.19
N CYS A 61 9.36 1.77 -0.02
CA CYS A 61 9.82 0.43 0.37
C CYS A 61 10.80 -0.20 -0.65
N VAL A 62 10.63 0.08 -1.95
CA VAL A 62 11.59 -0.35 -2.99
C VAL A 62 12.91 0.40 -2.85
N ILE A 63 12.91 1.66 -2.42
CA ILE A 63 14.13 2.43 -2.25
C ILE A 63 14.88 2.00 -0.97
N THR A 64 14.16 1.79 0.14
CA THR A 64 14.77 1.44 1.44
C THR A 64 15.07 -0.05 1.62
N GLY A 65 14.35 -0.93 0.92
CA GLY A 65 14.53 -2.39 1.02
C GLY A 65 13.82 -3.05 2.21
N ASP A 66 12.98 -2.33 2.95
CA ASP A 66 12.34 -2.78 4.20
C ASP A 66 11.34 -3.94 4.03
N ALA A 67 10.63 -3.98 2.89
CA ALA A 67 9.56 -4.96 2.65
C ALA A 67 9.91 -5.97 1.54
N MET A 68 11.19 -6.24 1.33
CA MET A 68 11.65 -7.20 0.32
C MET A 68 11.19 -8.63 0.63
N GLY A 69 10.91 -9.40 -0.42
CA GLY A 69 10.52 -10.80 -0.30
C GLY A 69 11.70 -11.70 0.11
N LYS A 70 11.54 -13.02 -0.01
CA LYS A 70 12.63 -13.98 0.28
C LYS A 70 13.78 -13.85 -0.71
N ALA A 71 14.97 -14.29 -0.28
CA ALA A 71 16.14 -14.43 -1.14
C ALA A 71 15.80 -15.34 -2.33
N THR A 72 16.20 -14.95 -3.52
CA THR A 72 15.86 -15.63 -4.77
C THR A 72 17.04 -15.62 -5.73
N ASN A 73 17.20 -16.71 -6.48
CA ASN A 73 18.13 -16.79 -7.61
C ASN A 73 17.41 -16.54 -8.95
N GLY A 74 16.17 -16.03 -8.90
CA GLY A 74 15.39 -15.71 -10.10
C GLY A 74 15.96 -14.52 -10.87
N PRO A 75 15.61 -14.40 -12.17
CA PRO A 75 16.18 -13.37 -13.07
C PRO A 75 15.78 -11.93 -12.72
N PHE A 76 14.76 -11.74 -11.87
CA PHE A 76 14.23 -10.42 -11.47
C PHE A 76 14.49 -10.10 -9.99
N GLY A 77 15.55 -10.64 -9.40
CA GLY A 77 15.95 -10.31 -8.03
C GLY A 77 16.58 -8.91 -7.93
N PHE A 78 16.31 -8.20 -6.85
CA PHE A 78 16.99 -6.95 -6.52
C PHE A 78 17.99 -7.19 -5.40
N ALA A 79 19.24 -6.77 -5.61
CA ALA A 79 20.29 -6.78 -4.60
C ALA A 79 20.56 -5.34 -4.15
N TYR A 80 20.62 -5.13 -2.84
CA TYR A 80 20.98 -3.84 -2.26
C TYR A 80 22.47 -3.85 -1.89
N THR A 81 23.15 -2.78 -2.28
CA THR A 81 24.58 -2.57 -2.03
C THR A 81 24.85 -1.46 -1.01
N SER A 82 23.83 -0.65 -0.69
CA SER A 82 23.95 0.45 0.27
C SER A 82 23.92 -0.07 1.71
N PRO A 83 24.89 0.29 2.57
CA PRO A 83 24.94 -0.14 3.98
C PRO A 83 23.71 0.26 4.80
N ASN A 84 22.96 1.27 4.35
CA ASN A 84 21.77 1.79 5.02
C ASN A 84 20.47 1.09 4.56
N ALA A 85 20.56 0.07 3.70
CA ALA A 85 19.38 -0.67 3.28
C ALA A 85 18.84 -1.51 4.44
N MET A 86 17.52 -1.56 4.60
CA MET A 86 16.84 -2.32 5.65
C MET A 86 16.71 -3.82 5.31
N VAL A 87 17.52 -4.33 4.37
CA VAL A 87 17.50 -5.73 3.97
C VAL A 87 18.27 -6.62 4.95
N PRO A 88 17.90 -7.90 5.12
CA PRO A 88 18.58 -8.81 6.04
C PRO A 88 20.06 -9.06 5.71
N GLN A 89 20.42 -9.13 4.43
CA GLN A 89 21.78 -9.36 3.96
C GLN A 89 22.08 -8.53 2.71
N LEU A 90 23.22 -7.85 2.71
CA LEU A 90 23.70 -7.06 1.58
C LEU A 90 24.26 -7.99 0.48
N GLY A 91 24.05 -7.62 -0.79
CA GLY A 91 24.54 -8.39 -1.93
C GLY A 91 23.76 -9.68 -2.24
N VAL A 92 22.69 -9.98 -1.48
CA VAL A 92 21.77 -11.07 -1.79
C VAL A 92 20.61 -10.55 -2.64
N TYR A 93 20.21 -11.33 -3.64
CA TYR A 93 19.07 -11.02 -4.48
C TYR A 93 17.77 -11.39 -3.76
N TYR A 94 16.87 -10.41 -3.59
CA TYR A 94 15.55 -10.63 -3.01
C TYR A 94 14.45 -10.50 -4.06
N THR A 95 13.37 -11.25 -3.86
CA THR A 95 12.16 -11.09 -4.69
C THR A 95 11.55 -9.72 -4.43
N PRO A 96 11.37 -8.87 -5.45
CA PRO A 96 10.91 -7.49 -5.25
C PRO A 96 9.38 -7.43 -5.09
N THR A 97 8.83 -8.03 -4.02
CA THR A 97 7.39 -8.01 -3.72
C THR A 97 6.79 -6.60 -3.73
N PRO A 98 7.45 -5.56 -3.17
CA PRO A 98 6.92 -4.19 -3.20
C PRO A 98 6.79 -3.62 -4.62
N VAL A 99 7.57 -4.10 -5.60
CA VAL A 99 7.44 -3.69 -7.00
C VAL A 99 6.16 -4.23 -7.62
N TYR A 100 5.81 -5.50 -7.36
CA TYR A 100 4.55 -6.06 -7.82
C TYR A 100 3.35 -5.32 -7.21
N GLU A 101 3.44 -4.96 -5.94
CA GLU A 101 2.41 -4.16 -5.26
C GLU A 101 2.33 -2.74 -5.80
N LEU A 102 3.46 -2.12 -6.13
CA LEU A 102 3.52 -0.81 -6.78
C LEU A 102 2.81 -0.84 -8.14
N ILE A 103 3.13 -1.83 -8.99
CA ILE A 103 2.52 -2.00 -10.31
C ILE A 103 1.01 -2.22 -10.17
N MET A 104 0.59 -3.07 -9.22
CA MET A 104 -0.82 -3.30 -8.93
C MET A 104 -1.53 -1.99 -8.52
N ASN A 105 -0.96 -1.22 -7.60
CA ASN A 105 -1.55 0.05 -7.15
C ASN A 105 -1.64 1.07 -8.29
N LEU A 106 -0.61 1.18 -9.13
CA LEU A 106 -0.64 2.06 -10.30
C LEU A 106 -1.67 1.60 -11.35
N GLY A 107 -1.82 0.29 -11.55
CA GLY A 107 -2.84 -0.28 -12.43
C GLY A 107 -4.26 0.01 -11.95
N ILE A 108 -4.51 -0.15 -10.64
CA ILE A 108 -5.78 0.21 -10.02
C ILE A 108 -6.02 1.72 -10.15
N PHE A 109 -5.01 2.56 -9.88
CA PHE A 109 -5.10 4.01 -10.07
C PHE A 109 -5.52 4.37 -11.50
N ALA A 110 -4.83 3.82 -12.49
CA ALA A 110 -5.12 4.10 -13.89
C ALA A 110 -6.55 3.69 -14.27
N LEU A 111 -7.01 2.52 -13.81
CA LEU A 111 -8.37 2.07 -14.04
C LEU A 111 -9.41 2.99 -13.38
N LEU A 112 -9.24 3.33 -12.11
CA LEU A 112 -10.15 4.26 -11.42
C LEU A 112 -10.15 5.63 -12.09
N TRP A 113 -8.99 6.11 -12.55
CA TRP A 113 -8.85 7.38 -13.25
C TRP A 113 -9.57 7.39 -14.61
N GLN A 114 -9.64 6.25 -15.29
CA GLN A 114 -10.42 6.09 -16.51
C GLN A 114 -11.92 5.98 -16.21
N LEU A 115 -12.29 5.27 -15.15
CA LEU A 115 -13.68 5.06 -14.76
C LEU A 115 -14.34 6.30 -14.13
N ARG A 116 -13.56 7.26 -13.63
CA ARG A 116 -14.10 8.48 -13.01
C ARG A 116 -14.98 9.34 -13.93
N THR A 117 -14.79 9.24 -15.25
CA THR A 117 -15.57 10.00 -16.24
C THR A 117 -16.85 9.26 -16.65
N LYS A 118 -17.00 8.00 -16.24
CA LYS A 118 -18.20 7.21 -16.49
C LYS A 118 -19.26 7.55 -15.45
N LYS A 119 -20.54 7.54 -15.87
CA LYS A 119 -21.70 7.73 -14.99
C LYS A 119 -21.95 6.47 -14.16
N LEU A 120 -21.08 6.22 -13.19
CA LEU A 120 -21.23 5.13 -12.22
C LEU A 120 -22.09 5.59 -11.02
N PRO A 121 -22.78 4.67 -10.33
CA PRO A 121 -23.53 5.02 -9.13
C PRO A 121 -22.59 5.40 -7.98
N ASP A 122 -23.07 6.26 -7.07
CA ASP A 122 -22.33 6.73 -5.90
C ASP A 122 -21.80 5.53 -5.06
N GLY A 123 -20.49 5.47 -4.84
CA GLY A 123 -19.79 4.42 -4.08
C GLY A 123 -19.19 3.31 -4.94
N ALA A 124 -19.43 3.30 -6.25
CA ALA A 124 -18.96 2.24 -7.14
C ALA A 124 -17.44 2.26 -7.32
N LEU A 125 -16.82 3.44 -7.46
CA LEU A 125 -15.36 3.56 -7.65
C LEU A 125 -14.62 3.05 -6.41
N PHE A 126 -15.12 3.36 -5.22
CA PHE A 126 -14.56 2.87 -3.96
C PHE A 126 -14.71 1.36 -3.80
N LEU A 127 -15.86 0.78 -4.20
CA LEU A 127 -16.05 -0.67 -4.18
C LEU A 127 -15.13 -1.39 -5.18
N ILE A 128 -14.99 -0.86 -6.39
CA ILE A 128 -14.06 -1.39 -7.40
C ILE A 128 -12.63 -1.35 -6.86
N TYR A 129 -12.24 -0.22 -6.26
CA TYR A 129 -10.95 -0.08 -5.58
C TYR A 129 -10.74 -1.17 -4.53
N LEU A 130 -11.69 -1.35 -3.61
CA LEU A 130 -11.60 -2.36 -2.54
C LEU A 130 -11.47 -3.77 -3.08
N LEU A 131 -12.30 -4.14 -4.06
CA LEU A 131 -12.30 -5.48 -4.65
C LEU A 131 -10.99 -5.78 -5.37
N LEU A 132 -10.50 -4.85 -6.19
CA LEU A 132 -9.25 -5.02 -6.92
C LEU A 132 -8.05 -5.07 -5.99
N TYR A 133 -8.01 -4.19 -4.99
CA TYR A 133 -6.93 -4.17 -4.02
C TYR A 133 -6.91 -5.44 -3.16
N ALA A 134 -8.04 -5.85 -2.61
CA ALA A 134 -8.13 -7.06 -1.79
C ALA A 134 -7.81 -8.33 -2.61
N GLY A 135 -8.38 -8.43 -3.83
CA GLY A 135 -8.13 -9.54 -4.74
C GLY A 135 -6.67 -9.59 -5.19
N GLY A 136 -6.10 -8.48 -5.62
CA GLY A 136 -4.69 -8.40 -6.01
C GLY A 136 -3.74 -8.67 -4.85
N ARG A 137 -4.05 -8.16 -3.65
CA ARG A 137 -3.29 -8.45 -2.43
C ARG A 137 -3.30 -9.94 -2.11
N PHE A 138 -4.45 -10.58 -2.23
CA PHE A 138 -4.57 -12.02 -2.06
C PHE A 138 -3.71 -12.78 -3.07
N VAL A 139 -3.76 -12.43 -4.35
CA VAL A 139 -2.95 -13.08 -5.40
C VAL A 139 -1.45 -12.93 -5.15
N ILE A 140 -0.97 -11.71 -4.85
CA ILE A 140 0.45 -11.45 -4.56
C ILE A 140 0.89 -12.26 -3.34
N THR A 141 0.08 -12.25 -2.28
CA THR A 141 0.39 -12.98 -1.03
C THR A 141 0.39 -14.49 -1.26
N PHE A 142 -0.60 -15.00 -2.00
CA PHE A 142 -0.72 -16.42 -2.33
C PHE A 142 0.48 -16.89 -3.15
N TRP A 143 0.84 -16.17 -4.21
CA TRP A 143 1.98 -16.51 -5.06
C TRP A 143 3.31 -16.41 -4.30
N SER A 144 3.47 -15.37 -3.46
CA SER A 144 4.66 -15.17 -2.64
C SER A 144 4.80 -16.23 -1.53
N SER A 145 3.70 -16.73 -0.97
CA SER A 145 3.73 -17.67 0.17
C SER A 145 3.80 -19.13 -0.28
N TYR A 146 3.04 -19.54 -1.30
CA TYR A 146 2.95 -20.95 -1.72
C TYR A 146 4.14 -21.46 -2.53
N ARG A 147 4.93 -20.57 -3.15
CA ARG A 147 6.21 -21.01 -3.74
C ARG A 147 7.20 -21.51 -2.69
N SER A 148 7.03 -21.17 -1.42
CA SER A 148 7.92 -21.60 -0.35
C SER A 148 7.54 -22.91 0.36
N THR A 149 6.31 -23.41 0.18
CA THR A 149 5.91 -24.71 0.77
C THR A 149 5.94 -25.83 -0.27
N ALA A 150 5.76 -25.52 -1.56
CA ALA A 150 5.79 -26.52 -2.64
C ALA A 150 7.22 -26.98 -3.02
N PHE A 151 8.26 -26.20 -2.71
CA PHE A 151 9.66 -26.52 -3.03
C PHE A 151 10.55 -26.83 -1.82
N GLY A 152 10.02 -26.88 -0.59
CA GLY A 152 10.69 -27.48 0.57
C GLY A 152 12.15 -27.04 0.79
N LEU A 153 12.45 -25.76 0.64
CA LEU A 153 13.74 -25.14 1.00
C LEU A 153 13.51 -23.89 1.86
#